data_AF-A0A813I8B6-F1
#
_entry.id   AF-A0A813I8B6-F1
#
_cell.length_a   1.000
_cell.length_b   1.000
_cell.length_c   1.000
_cell.angle_alpha   90.00
_cell.angle_beta   90.00
_cell.angle_gamma   90.00
#
_symmetry.space_group_name_H-M   'P 1'
#
loop_
_entity.id
_entity.type
_entity.pdbx_description
1 polymer ?
#
loop_
_entity_poly.entity_id
_entity_poly.type
_entity_poly.pdbx_seq_one_letter_code
_entity_poly.pdbx_strand_id
1 'polypeptide(L)'
;MAAASCRHFSLVALLVLSPVAAHMEVSAQLGNVSDYQDNYAWILALGIIAGFFMSWGIGANDVANSFATSVGSKALTLRQAVAIATVCEFVGCVSMGASVTNTVRSGFIDERYFKNNPEVLQLGMLASLLGAGLWLALCSSLGTPVSTTHSIIGSLVGVSLVANPQSLNTTKLGLVVMSWLTSPLLSGIIGACVFLFVRTTILRSPHAVSRGYKFFPLLLLFTNLIFCMYVVFKNKQVELKTFRTENPGGAVGVALGFALFFTAIVYAATFKIIQRSTEAVEEEDVKKHSEQPAKAEAGADVVMEVSLGEASKPEAETHNASLTGGRFFDQDLHAQAMAEGDETRAMHDDAEKFPAKTEKLFSFLQVVSAAFDSLAHGPTMWPTLWDPWPPSWASIRQPRWTPR
;
A
#
# COMPACT_ATOMS: atom_id res chain seq x y z
N MET A 1 -8.50 32.62 -5.78
CA MET A 1 -7.74 31.51 -6.41
C MET A 1 -8.51 30.18 -6.50
N ALA A 2 -9.70 30.01 -5.89
CA ALA A 2 -10.46 28.75 -5.95
C ALA A 2 -11.36 28.55 -7.20
N ALA A 3 -11.44 29.51 -8.12
CA ALA A 3 -12.30 29.43 -9.31
C ALA A 3 -11.58 28.98 -10.60
N ALA A 4 -10.23 28.93 -10.60
CA ALA A 4 -9.44 28.52 -11.76
C ALA A 4 -9.22 26.99 -11.84
N SER A 5 -9.31 26.29 -10.71
CA SER A 5 -9.15 24.83 -10.65
C SER A 5 -10.38 24.05 -11.15
N CYS A 6 -11.57 24.66 -11.20
CA CYS A 6 -12.77 24.02 -11.75
C CYS A 6 -12.80 23.94 -13.28
N ARG A 7 -12.03 24.78 -14.00
CA ARG A 7 -12.04 24.76 -15.48
C ARG A 7 -11.16 23.64 -16.07
N HIS A 8 -10.17 23.17 -15.32
CA HIS A 8 -9.29 22.07 -15.75
C HIS A 8 -9.93 20.69 -15.55
N PHE A 9 -10.83 20.54 -14.56
CA PHE A 9 -11.60 19.31 -14.35
C PHE A 9 -12.63 19.04 -15.45
N SER A 10 -13.18 20.09 -16.09
CA SER A 10 -14.09 19.94 -17.24
C SER A 10 -13.39 19.47 -18.52
N LEU A 11 -12.12 19.85 -18.74
CA LEU A 11 -11.39 19.53 -19.97
C LEU A 11 -10.93 18.07 -20.04
N VAL A 12 -10.56 17.48 -18.89
CA VAL A 12 -10.23 16.04 -18.82
C VAL A 12 -11.49 15.18 -19.00
N ALA A 13 -12.64 15.62 -18.46
CA ALA A 13 -13.92 14.98 -18.72
C ALA A 13 -14.37 15.13 -20.20
N LEU A 14 -14.14 16.29 -20.82
CA LEU A 14 -14.50 16.54 -22.22
C LEU A 14 -13.61 15.80 -23.23
N LEU A 15 -12.32 15.62 -22.93
CA LEU A 15 -11.40 14.92 -23.84
C LEU A 15 -11.58 13.40 -23.83
N VAL A 16 -12.06 12.82 -22.71
CA VAL A 16 -12.39 11.39 -22.62
C VAL A 16 -13.78 11.08 -23.19
N LEU A 17 -14.70 12.06 -23.18
CA LEU A 17 -16.09 11.88 -23.65
C LEU A 17 -16.32 12.26 -25.12
N SER A 18 -15.42 13.02 -25.76
CA SER A 18 -15.64 13.52 -27.12
C SER A 18 -15.64 12.46 -28.23
N PRO A 19 -14.94 11.31 -28.13
CA PRO A 19 -15.13 10.21 -29.08
C PRO A 19 -16.37 9.35 -28.74
N VAL A 20 -16.87 9.42 -27.50
CA VAL A 20 -17.97 8.57 -27.00
C VAL A 20 -19.35 9.11 -27.40
N ALA A 21 -19.48 10.43 -27.60
CA ALA A 21 -20.73 11.05 -28.03
C ALA A 21 -21.07 10.81 -29.52
N ALA A 22 -20.12 10.36 -30.34
CA ALA A 22 -20.30 10.25 -31.79
C ALA A 22 -20.82 8.89 -32.30
N HIS A 23 -21.03 7.89 -31.42
CA HIS A 23 -21.46 6.55 -31.82
C HIS A 23 -22.67 6.00 -31.03
N MET A 24 -23.52 6.86 -30.47
CA MET A 24 -24.79 6.47 -29.84
C MET A 24 -25.91 6.22 -30.87
N GLU A 25 -25.68 5.36 -31.85
CA GLU A 25 -26.74 4.71 -32.63
C GLU A 25 -26.25 3.33 -33.07
N VAL A 26 -26.28 2.34 -32.17
CA VAL A 26 -26.26 0.94 -32.60
C VAL A 26 -27.27 0.15 -31.79
N SER A 27 -28.35 -0.18 -32.48
CA SER A 27 -29.39 -1.12 -32.11
C SER A 27 -28.81 -2.54 -32.07
N ALA A 28 -29.17 -3.37 -31.08
CA ALA A 28 -29.06 -4.83 -31.16
C ALA A 28 -29.96 -5.44 -30.07
N GLN A 29 -30.98 -6.28 -30.31
CA GLN A 29 -30.93 -7.57 -31.01
C GLN A 29 -29.67 -8.38 -30.68
N LEU A 30 -29.62 -8.89 -29.44
CA LEU A 30 -28.66 -9.92 -29.03
C LEU A 30 -28.90 -11.20 -29.83
N GLY A 31 -28.07 -11.40 -30.85
CA GLY A 31 -28.20 -12.51 -31.79
C GLY A 31 -26.89 -13.15 -32.26
N ASN A 32 -25.72 -12.89 -31.67
CA ASN A 32 -24.53 -13.75 -31.84
C ASN A 32 -23.37 -13.30 -30.94
N VAL A 33 -22.68 -14.26 -30.30
CA VAL A 33 -21.46 -13.98 -29.51
C VAL A 33 -20.30 -13.55 -30.43
N SER A 34 -20.32 -13.96 -31.70
CA SER A 34 -19.32 -13.57 -32.71
C SER A 34 -19.34 -12.08 -33.02
N ASP A 35 -20.52 -11.49 -33.27
CA ASP A 35 -20.65 -10.05 -33.56
C ASP A 35 -20.20 -9.19 -32.37
N TYR A 36 -20.38 -9.70 -31.16
CA TYR A 36 -19.91 -9.03 -29.96
C TYR A 36 -18.37 -9.06 -29.83
N GLN A 37 -17.74 -10.20 -30.14
CA GLN A 37 -16.28 -10.32 -30.18
C GLN A 37 -15.68 -9.44 -31.29
N ASP A 38 -16.33 -9.34 -32.44
CA ASP A 38 -15.82 -8.56 -33.57
C ASP A 38 -15.96 -7.03 -33.35
N ASN A 39 -17.03 -6.57 -32.68
CA ASN A 39 -17.28 -5.14 -32.51
C ASN A 39 -16.78 -4.52 -31.18
N TYR A 40 -16.58 -5.33 -30.11
CA TYR A 40 -16.27 -4.81 -28.78
C TYR A 40 -15.00 -5.38 -28.13
N ALA A 41 -14.23 -6.25 -28.82
CA ALA A 41 -12.96 -6.76 -28.31
C ALA A 41 -11.93 -5.66 -27.99
N TRP A 42 -12.02 -4.52 -28.68
CA TRP A 42 -11.15 -3.37 -28.40
C TRP A 42 -11.37 -2.80 -26.99
N ILE A 43 -12.61 -2.82 -26.46
CA ILE A 43 -12.92 -2.36 -25.09
C ILE A 43 -12.19 -3.24 -24.08
N LEU A 44 -12.16 -4.56 -24.32
CA LEU A 44 -11.44 -5.50 -23.48
C LEU A 44 -9.93 -5.25 -23.55
N ALA A 45 -9.37 -5.09 -24.75
CA ALA A 45 -7.94 -4.84 -24.92
C ALA A 45 -7.51 -3.54 -24.22
N LEU A 46 -8.26 -2.46 -24.41
CA LEU A 46 -8.01 -1.19 -23.71
C LEU A 46 -8.26 -1.30 -22.21
N GLY A 47 -9.25 -2.10 -21.78
CA GLY A 47 -9.54 -2.36 -20.38
C GLY A 47 -8.38 -3.04 -19.67
N ILE A 48 -7.73 -4.01 -20.32
CA ILE A 48 -6.53 -4.66 -19.78
C ILE A 48 -5.40 -3.64 -19.63
N ILE A 49 -5.15 -2.84 -20.67
CA ILE A 49 -4.13 -1.78 -20.63
C ILE A 49 -4.42 -0.77 -19.51
N ALA A 50 -5.68 -0.33 -19.37
CA ALA A 50 -6.12 0.58 -18.33
C ALA A 50 -6.00 -0.05 -16.93
N GLY A 51 -6.24 -1.35 -16.79
CA GLY A 51 -6.05 -2.10 -15.54
C GLY A 51 -4.58 -2.16 -15.12
N PHE A 52 -3.67 -2.38 -16.08
CA PHE A 52 -2.23 -2.27 -15.83
C PHE A 52 -1.82 -0.85 -15.42
N PHE A 53 -2.34 0.16 -16.11
CA PHE A 53 -2.06 1.56 -15.80
C PHE A 53 -2.56 1.95 -14.40
N MET A 54 -3.78 1.55 -14.04
CA MET A 54 -4.33 1.75 -12.70
C MET A 54 -3.49 1.03 -11.63
N SER A 55 -3.09 -0.22 -11.88
CA SER A 55 -2.25 -0.98 -10.95
C SER A 55 -0.89 -0.36 -10.73
N TRP A 56 -0.28 0.17 -11.80
CA TRP A 56 0.93 0.97 -11.68
C TRP A 56 0.70 2.23 -10.83
N GLY A 57 -0.40 2.95 -11.06
CA GLY A 57 -0.77 4.13 -10.27
C GLY A 57 -0.99 3.82 -8.78
N ILE A 58 -1.60 2.68 -8.47
CA ILE A 58 -1.74 2.20 -7.07
C ILE A 58 -0.36 1.94 -6.46
N GLY A 59 0.49 1.18 -7.14
CA GLY A 59 1.85 0.90 -6.63
C GLY A 59 2.69 2.16 -6.42
N ALA A 60 2.60 3.13 -7.35
CA ALA A 60 3.32 4.39 -7.25
C ALA A 60 2.84 5.26 -6.08
N ASN A 61 1.53 5.26 -5.80
CA ASN A 61 0.94 6.05 -4.73
C ASN A 61 1.10 5.39 -3.35
N ASP A 62 0.90 4.07 -3.27
CA ASP A 62 0.68 3.38 -1.99
C ASP A 62 1.95 2.76 -1.38
N VAL A 63 3.06 2.62 -2.13
CA VAL A 63 4.33 2.06 -1.59
C VAL A 63 4.85 2.84 -0.37
N ALA A 64 4.59 4.15 -0.33
CA ALA A 64 4.97 5.01 0.78
C ALA A 64 4.26 4.64 2.08
N ASN A 65 3.03 4.10 2.01
CA ASN A 65 2.24 3.74 3.19
C ASN A 65 2.98 2.70 4.05
N SER A 66 3.65 1.73 3.41
CA SER A 66 4.37 0.68 4.11
C SER A 66 5.83 1.03 4.40
N PHE A 67 6.53 1.69 3.48
CA PHE A 67 8.00 1.82 3.56
C PHE A 67 8.53 3.21 3.90
N ALA A 68 7.70 4.26 3.97
CA ALA A 68 8.19 5.61 4.28
C ALA A 68 8.93 5.70 5.62
N THR A 69 8.45 4.99 6.65
CA THR A 69 9.11 4.93 7.97
C THR A 69 10.46 4.22 7.92
N SER A 70 10.54 3.11 7.19
CA SER A 70 11.78 2.33 7.03
C SER A 70 12.84 3.06 6.22
N VAL A 71 12.44 3.83 5.20
CA VAL A 71 13.36 4.65 4.41
C VAL A 71 13.75 5.94 5.15
N GLY A 72 12.78 6.62 5.77
CA GLY A 72 13.00 7.86 6.51
C GLY A 72 13.89 7.70 7.76
N SER A 73 13.88 6.53 8.38
CA SER A 73 14.79 6.17 9.49
C SER A 73 16.15 5.63 9.02
N LYS A 74 16.40 5.61 7.71
CA LYS A 74 17.60 5.03 7.08
C LYS A 74 17.80 3.53 7.37
N ALA A 75 16.74 2.82 7.76
CA ALA A 75 16.80 1.37 7.93
C ALA A 75 16.87 0.62 6.58
N LEU A 76 16.27 1.21 5.54
CA LEU A 76 16.36 0.74 4.16
C LEU A 76 16.71 1.88 3.21
N THR A 77 17.43 1.54 2.15
CA THR A 77 17.54 2.40 0.96
C THR A 77 16.25 2.35 0.14
N LEU A 78 16.01 3.37 -0.68
CA LEU A 78 14.84 3.40 -1.57
C LEU A 78 14.79 2.17 -2.50
N ARG A 79 15.96 1.74 -3.02
CA ARG A 79 16.07 0.53 -3.86
C ARG A 79 15.60 -0.73 -3.13
N GLN A 80 16.04 -0.91 -1.88
CA GLN A 80 15.67 -2.08 -1.08
C GLN A 80 14.19 -2.06 -0.73
N ALA A 81 13.64 -0.89 -0.36
CA ALA A 81 12.22 -0.74 -0.07
C ALA A 81 11.35 -1.14 -1.28
N VAL A 82 11.65 -0.63 -2.47
CA VAL A 82 10.90 -0.97 -3.70
C VAL A 82 11.02 -2.46 -4.05
N ALA A 83 12.20 -3.06 -3.88
CA ALA A 83 12.40 -4.48 -4.15
C ALA A 83 11.57 -5.37 -3.19
N ILE A 84 11.57 -5.06 -1.90
CA ILE A 84 10.78 -5.79 -0.89
C ILE A 84 9.29 -5.58 -1.18
N ALA A 85 8.85 -4.34 -1.41
CA ALA A 85 7.47 -4.01 -1.74
C ALA A 85 6.99 -4.83 -2.95
N THR A 86 7.76 -4.88 -4.03
CA THR A 86 7.38 -5.62 -5.24
C THR A 86 7.08 -7.09 -4.96
N VAL A 87 7.91 -7.75 -4.15
CA VAL A 87 7.71 -9.16 -3.78
C VAL A 87 6.53 -9.31 -2.82
N CYS A 88 6.44 -8.47 -1.79
CA CYS A 88 5.40 -8.52 -0.77
C CYS A 88 4.01 -8.22 -1.36
N GLU A 89 3.85 -7.13 -2.12
CA GLU A 89 2.62 -6.78 -2.82
C GLU A 89 2.19 -7.91 -3.75
N PHE A 90 3.11 -8.48 -4.54
CA PHE A 90 2.79 -9.56 -5.47
C PHE A 90 2.29 -10.82 -4.74
N VAL A 91 2.98 -11.24 -3.68
CA VAL A 91 2.58 -12.39 -2.86
C VAL A 91 1.23 -12.14 -2.18
N GLY A 92 1.00 -10.93 -1.65
CA GLY A 92 -0.28 -10.54 -1.09
C GLY A 92 -1.41 -10.60 -2.12
N CYS A 93 -1.18 -10.00 -3.28
CA CYS A 93 -2.10 -9.95 -4.41
C CYS A 93 -2.52 -11.35 -4.88
N VAL A 94 -1.56 -12.27 -5.06
CA VAL A 94 -1.84 -13.66 -5.48
C VAL A 94 -2.53 -14.47 -4.39
N SER A 95 -2.15 -14.30 -3.12
CA SER A 95 -2.66 -15.13 -2.02
C SER A 95 -4.07 -14.73 -1.55
N MET A 96 -4.42 -13.44 -1.62
CA MET A 96 -5.64 -12.90 -1.00
C MET A 96 -6.47 -11.99 -1.92
N GLY A 97 -5.95 -11.60 -3.08
CA GLY A 97 -6.60 -10.65 -3.99
C GLY A 97 -8.02 -11.03 -4.40
N ALA A 98 -8.28 -12.32 -4.65
CA ALA A 98 -9.61 -12.81 -5.03
C ALA A 98 -10.71 -12.48 -4.00
N SER A 99 -10.36 -12.40 -2.71
CA SER A 99 -11.31 -12.10 -1.63
C SER A 99 -11.71 -10.62 -1.61
N VAL A 100 -10.75 -9.72 -1.81
CA VAL A 100 -10.94 -8.26 -1.84
C VAL A 100 -11.63 -7.80 -3.11
N THR A 101 -11.32 -8.47 -4.22
CA THR A 101 -11.90 -8.23 -5.54
C THR A 101 -13.42 -8.10 -5.52
N ASN A 102 -14.08 -9.09 -4.92
CA ASN A 102 -15.53 -9.13 -4.79
C ASN A 102 -16.13 -8.03 -3.91
N THR A 103 -15.32 -7.44 -3.03
CA THR A 103 -15.71 -6.31 -2.17
C THR A 103 -15.52 -4.97 -2.89
N VAL A 104 -14.63 -4.86 -3.87
CA VAL A 104 -14.57 -3.68 -4.76
C VAL A 104 -15.59 -3.77 -5.88
N ARG A 105 -15.88 -4.99 -6.35
CA ARG A 105 -17.06 -5.31 -7.18
C ARG A 105 -18.41 -4.97 -6.54
N SER A 106 -18.43 -4.49 -5.29
CA SER A 106 -19.54 -4.63 -4.35
C SER A 106 -20.83 -3.93 -4.78
N GLY A 107 -21.49 -4.45 -5.81
CA GLY A 107 -22.80 -4.06 -6.31
C GLY A 107 -23.13 -2.58 -6.22
N PHE A 108 -22.13 -1.70 -6.41
CA PHE A 108 -22.34 -0.25 -6.46
C PHE A 108 -23.16 0.08 -7.69
N ILE A 109 -22.90 -0.65 -8.78
CA ILE A 109 -23.66 -0.60 -10.01
C ILE A 109 -24.45 -1.90 -10.11
N ASP A 110 -25.77 -1.78 -10.17
CA ASP A 110 -26.68 -2.89 -10.41
C ASP A 110 -26.69 -3.23 -11.90
N GLU A 111 -26.02 -4.34 -12.25
CA GLU A 111 -25.84 -4.83 -13.61
C GLU A 111 -27.18 -5.11 -14.32
N ARG A 112 -28.29 -5.31 -13.58
CA ARG A 112 -29.62 -5.58 -14.16
C ARG A 112 -30.10 -4.45 -15.06
N TYR A 113 -29.70 -3.21 -14.78
CA TYR A 113 -30.03 -2.05 -15.60
C TYR A 113 -29.30 -2.01 -16.95
N PHE A 114 -28.24 -2.82 -17.11
CA PHE A 114 -27.41 -2.89 -18.31
C PHE A 114 -27.58 -4.21 -19.08
N LYS A 115 -28.56 -5.04 -18.71
CA LYS A 115 -28.76 -6.36 -19.33
C LYS A 115 -28.97 -6.28 -20.85
N ASN A 116 -29.63 -5.22 -21.32
CA ASN A 116 -29.95 -5.03 -22.74
C ASN A 116 -28.87 -4.24 -23.50
N ASN A 117 -27.88 -3.71 -22.79
CA ASN A 117 -26.85 -2.81 -23.31
C ASN A 117 -25.55 -2.99 -22.49
N PRO A 118 -24.98 -4.22 -22.49
CA PRO A 118 -23.80 -4.56 -21.69
C PRO A 118 -22.53 -3.82 -22.10
N GLU A 119 -22.46 -3.35 -23.35
CA GLU A 119 -21.36 -2.55 -23.90
C GLU A 119 -21.23 -1.20 -23.19
N VAL A 120 -22.35 -0.58 -22.77
CA VAL A 120 -22.33 0.68 -22.02
C VAL A 120 -21.68 0.49 -20.65
N LEU A 121 -22.02 -0.61 -19.96
CA LEU A 121 -21.41 -0.93 -18.68
C LEU A 121 -19.90 -1.13 -18.81
N GLN A 122 -19.46 -1.83 -19.85
CA GLN A 122 -18.03 -2.11 -20.08
C GLN A 122 -17.24 -0.86 -20.43
N LEU A 123 -17.82 0.01 -21.26
CA LEU A 123 -17.22 1.30 -21.56
C LEU A 123 -17.11 2.16 -20.29
N GLY A 124 -18.14 2.15 -19.44
CA GLY A 124 -18.10 2.79 -18.13
C GLY A 124 -17.01 2.22 -17.22
N MET A 125 -16.80 0.92 -17.24
CA MET A 125 -15.76 0.24 -16.46
C MET A 125 -14.35 0.60 -16.95
N LEU A 126 -14.14 0.64 -18.26
CA LEU A 126 -12.93 1.17 -18.89
C LEU A 126 -12.69 2.64 -18.49
N ALA A 127 -13.72 3.48 -18.59
CA ALA A 127 -13.66 4.88 -18.19
C ALA A 127 -13.34 5.05 -16.70
N SER A 128 -13.83 4.16 -15.83
CA SER A 128 -13.54 4.19 -14.40
C SER A 128 -12.08 3.89 -14.10
N LEU A 129 -11.50 2.89 -14.78
CA LEU A 129 -10.08 2.55 -14.66
C LEU A 129 -9.19 3.70 -15.15
N LEU A 130 -9.51 4.28 -16.30
CA LEU A 130 -8.76 5.40 -16.85
C LEU A 130 -8.88 6.64 -15.97
N GLY A 131 -10.10 6.99 -15.53
CA GLY A 131 -10.34 8.16 -14.68
C GLY A 131 -9.60 8.05 -13.34
N ALA A 132 -9.74 6.92 -12.66
CA ALA A 132 -9.02 6.67 -11.41
C ALA A 132 -7.50 6.59 -11.63
N GLY A 133 -7.04 5.88 -12.66
CA GLY A 133 -5.61 5.73 -12.96
C GLY A 133 -4.94 7.06 -13.32
N LEU A 134 -5.60 7.92 -14.09
CA LEU A 134 -5.10 9.25 -14.43
C LEU A 134 -5.02 10.14 -13.20
N TRP A 135 -6.04 10.07 -12.32
CA TRP A 135 -6.02 10.80 -11.06
C TRP A 135 -4.87 10.36 -10.16
N LEU A 136 -4.64 9.05 -10.02
CA LEU A 136 -3.51 8.52 -9.26
C LEU A 136 -2.17 8.94 -9.86
N ALA A 137 -1.99 8.80 -11.17
CA ALA A 137 -0.77 9.21 -11.86
C ALA A 137 -0.46 10.70 -11.64
N LEU A 138 -1.49 11.55 -11.73
CA LEU A 138 -1.37 12.98 -11.46
C LEU A 138 -0.96 13.23 -10.00
N CYS A 139 -1.68 12.67 -9.04
CA CYS A 139 -1.39 12.85 -7.62
C CYS A 139 0.00 12.33 -7.22
N SER A 140 0.42 11.17 -7.75
CA SER A 140 1.77 10.64 -7.54
C SER A 140 2.84 11.54 -8.15
N SER A 141 2.59 12.12 -9.33
CA SER A 141 3.53 13.09 -9.94
C SER A 141 3.67 14.39 -9.14
N LEU A 142 2.62 14.76 -8.40
CA LEU A 142 2.61 15.92 -7.50
C LEU A 142 3.12 15.59 -6.08
N GLY A 143 3.45 14.32 -5.80
CA GLY A 143 3.88 13.88 -4.47
C GLY A 143 2.76 13.88 -3.41
N THR A 144 1.49 13.95 -3.82
CA THR A 144 0.34 14.00 -2.91
C THR A 144 -0.23 12.60 -2.67
N PRO A 145 -0.17 12.06 -1.45
CA PRO A 145 -0.77 10.75 -1.16
C PRO A 145 -2.29 10.86 -1.18
N VAL A 146 -2.94 10.02 -1.99
CA VAL A 146 -4.40 9.98 -2.11
C VAL A 146 -4.95 8.57 -1.92
N SER A 147 -6.24 8.43 -1.62
CA SER A 147 -6.86 7.11 -1.52
C SER A 147 -7.21 6.54 -2.89
N THR A 148 -6.59 5.41 -3.23
CA THR A 148 -6.88 4.62 -4.43
C THR A 148 -8.30 4.07 -4.44
N THR A 149 -8.79 3.65 -3.27
CA THR A 149 -10.16 3.14 -3.09
C THR A 149 -11.21 4.24 -3.31
N HIS A 150 -11.00 5.46 -2.80
CA HIS A 150 -11.89 6.59 -3.09
C HIS A 150 -11.89 6.94 -4.57
N SER A 151 -10.74 6.88 -5.22
CA SER A 151 -10.56 7.24 -6.63
C SER A 151 -11.37 6.32 -7.56
N ILE A 152 -11.27 4.99 -7.36
CA ILE A 152 -12.02 4.02 -8.18
C ILE A 152 -13.52 4.03 -7.87
N ILE A 153 -13.91 4.10 -6.59
CA ILE A 153 -15.34 4.15 -6.21
C ILE A 153 -15.98 5.45 -6.70
N GLY A 154 -15.30 6.58 -6.56
CA GLY A 154 -15.77 7.87 -7.09
C GLY A 154 -15.97 7.83 -8.61
N SER A 155 -15.05 7.19 -9.33
CA SER A 155 -15.18 7.01 -10.78
C SER A 155 -16.37 6.11 -11.15
N LEU A 156 -16.58 4.99 -10.43
CA LEU A 156 -17.75 4.11 -10.61
C LEU A 156 -19.07 4.82 -10.32
N VAL A 157 -19.12 5.65 -9.27
CA VAL A 157 -20.30 6.49 -8.98
C VAL A 157 -20.56 7.45 -10.14
N GLY A 158 -19.52 8.11 -10.68
CA GLY A 158 -19.65 8.98 -11.85
C GLY A 158 -20.23 8.25 -13.06
N VAL A 159 -19.73 7.04 -13.35
CA VAL A 159 -20.26 6.19 -14.43
C VAL A 159 -21.71 5.82 -14.23
N SER A 160 -22.09 5.43 -13.01
CA SER A 160 -23.49 5.11 -12.69
C SER A 160 -24.39 6.33 -12.90
N LEU A 161 -24.00 7.50 -12.40
CA LEU A 161 -24.78 8.73 -12.54
C LEU A 161 -24.95 9.18 -14.00
N VAL A 162 -23.96 8.94 -14.86
CA VAL A 162 -24.04 9.31 -16.29
C VAL A 162 -24.79 8.25 -17.10
N ALA A 163 -24.50 6.97 -16.89
CA ALA A 163 -25.05 5.90 -17.71
C ALA A 163 -26.47 5.52 -17.30
N ASN A 164 -26.74 5.39 -15.99
CA ASN A 164 -28.07 5.12 -15.45
C ASN A 164 -28.09 5.37 -13.93
N PRO A 165 -28.59 6.52 -13.43
CA PRO A 165 -28.59 6.85 -12.00
C PRO A 165 -29.26 5.81 -11.10
N GLN A 166 -30.26 5.09 -11.60
CA GLN A 166 -31.01 4.06 -10.87
C GLN A 166 -30.18 2.77 -10.67
N SER A 167 -29.09 2.61 -11.43
CA SER A 167 -28.14 1.52 -11.21
C SER A 167 -27.32 1.70 -9.93
N LEU A 168 -27.27 2.90 -9.33
CA LEU A 168 -26.46 3.16 -8.15
C LEU A 168 -27.10 2.57 -6.87
N ASN A 169 -26.40 1.64 -6.23
CA ASN A 169 -26.80 1.12 -4.92
C ASN A 169 -26.33 2.06 -3.79
N THR A 170 -27.18 3.04 -3.47
CA THR A 170 -26.89 4.05 -2.43
C THR A 170 -26.72 3.46 -1.03
N THR A 171 -27.42 2.36 -0.71
CA THR A 171 -27.27 1.67 0.58
C THR A 171 -25.87 1.08 0.73
N LYS A 172 -25.38 0.36 -0.29
CA LYS A 172 -24.03 -0.20 -0.27
C LYS A 172 -22.96 0.88 -0.30
N LEU A 173 -23.17 1.94 -1.09
CA LEU A 173 -22.29 3.10 -1.08
C LEU A 173 -22.20 3.72 0.32
N GLY A 174 -23.33 3.92 1.00
CA GLY A 174 -23.37 4.44 2.37
C GLY A 174 -22.60 3.56 3.37
N LEU A 175 -22.73 2.23 3.28
CA LEU A 175 -21.96 1.30 4.12
C LEU A 175 -20.45 1.43 3.91
N VAL A 176 -20.01 1.66 2.67
CA VAL A 176 -18.60 1.84 2.34
C VAL A 176 -18.09 3.20 2.81
N VAL A 177 -18.88 4.27 2.66
CA VAL A 177 -18.53 5.59 3.22
C VAL A 177 -18.38 5.52 4.74
N MET A 178 -19.24 4.76 5.43
CA MET A 178 -19.09 4.53 6.87
C MET A 178 -17.81 3.73 7.21
N SER A 179 -17.37 2.82 6.33
CA SER A 179 -16.11 2.09 6.55
C SER A 179 -14.88 2.99 6.44
N TRP A 180 -14.93 4.04 5.61
CA TRP A 180 -13.83 5.01 5.48
C TRP A 180 -13.60 5.85 6.73
N LEU A 181 -14.65 6.08 7.53
CA LEU A 181 -14.53 6.79 8.81
C LEU A 181 -14.10 5.86 9.95
N THR A 182 -14.67 4.66 9.96
CA THR A 182 -14.44 3.70 11.04
C THR A 182 -13.07 3.03 10.96
N SER A 183 -12.53 2.80 9.76
CA SER A 183 -11.25 2.10 9.59
C SER A 183 -10.04 2.88 10.13
N PRO A 184 -9.85 4.17 9.81
CA PRO A 184 -8.74 4.98 10.37
C PRO A 184 -8.88 5.18 11.88
N LEU A 185 -10.10 5.33 12.39
CA LEU A 185 -10.35 5.46 13.81
C LEU A 185 -9.93 4.19 14.55
N LEU A 186 -10.36 3.02 14.06
CA LEU A 186 -10.04 1.74 14.69
C LEU A 186 -8.55 1.40 14.55
N SER A 187 -7.93 1.66 13.40
CA SER A 187 -6.50 1.46 13.22
C SER A 187 -5.67 2.39 14.11
N GLY A 188 -6.09 3.65 14.29
CA GLY A 188 -5.47 4.60 15.21
C GLY A 188 -5.54 4.13 16.66
N ILE A 189 -6.70 3.64 17.11
CA ILE A 189 -6.87 3.10 18.47
C ILE A 189 -5.99 1.86 18.68
N ILE A 190 -6.02 0.90 17.75
CA ILE A 190 -5.21 -0.33 17.86
C ILE A 190 -3.72 0.01 17.80
N GLY A 191 -3.31 0.89 16.89
CA GLY A 191 -1.94 1.36 16.76
C GLY A 191 -1.44 2.04 18.03
N ALA A 192 -2.25 2.92 18.63
CA ALA A 192 -1.94 3.55 19.91
C ALA A 192 -1.80 2.53 21.04
N CYS A 193 -2.70 1.55 21.14
CA CYS A 193 -2.62 0.49 22.13
C CYS A 193 -1.35 -0.36 21.97
N VAL A 194 -1.02 -0.78 20.75
CA VAL A 194 0.20 -1.55 20.46
C VAL A 194 1.45 -0.72 20.76
N PHE A 195 1.47 0.54 20.35
CA PHE A 195 2.59 1.44 20.63
C PHE A 195 2.79 1.65 22.13
N LEU A 196 1.72 1.94 22.88
CA LEU A 196 1.79 2.11 24.33
C LEU A 196 2.26 0.82 25.02
N PHE A 197 1.79 -0.35 24.56
CA PHE A 197 2.26 -1.64 25.05
C PHE A 197 3.76 -1.82 24.81
N VAL A 198 4.23 -1.63 23.57
CA VAL A 198 5.66 -1.74 23.21
C VAL A 198 6.50 -0.74 23.98
N ARG A 199 6.06 0.52 24.07
CA ARG A 199 6.79 1.59 24.77
C ARG A 199 6.94 1.31 26.26
N THR A 200 5.85 0.96 26.93
CA THR A 200 5.85 0.74 28.39
C THR A 200 6.49 -0.58 28.79
N THR A 201 6.25 -1.65 28.02
CA THR A 201 6.67 -3.00 28.36
C THR A 201 8.07 -3.31 27.85
N ILE A 202 8.45 -2.84 26.65
CA ILE A 202 9.71 -3.20 26.01
C ILE A 202 10.71 -2.04 26.09
N LEU A 203 10.40 -0.89 25.48
CA LEU A 203 11.37 0.19 25.27
C LEU A 203 11.85 0.84 26.57
N ARG A 204 10.94 1.11 27.52
CA ARG A 204 11.27 1.75 28.81
C ARG A 204 11.80 0.79 29.87
N SER A 205 11.99 -0.48 29.53
CA SER A 205 12.52 -1.45 30.48
C SER A 205 14.04 -1.35 30.60
N PRO A 206 14.64 -1.54 31.80
CA PRO A 206 16.10 -1.56 31.96
C PRO A 206 16.79 -2.67 31.13
N HIS A 207 16.05 -3.70 30.71
CA HIS A 207 16.53 -4.78 29.84
C HIS A 207 15.82 -4.79 28.48
N ALA A 208 15.64 -3.61 27.87
CA ALA A 208 14.88 -3.41 26.63
C ALA A 208 15.31 -4.35 25.50
N VAL A 209 16.62 -4.55 25.28
CA VAL A 209 17.14 -5.46 24.24
C VAL A 209 16.71 -6.91 24.48
N SER A 210 16.87 -7.43 25.70
CA SER A 210 16.47 -8.80 26.06
C SER A 210 14.95 -8.99 25.91
N ARG A 211 14.16 -8.00 26.34
CA ARG A 211 12.71 -8.03 26.17
C ARG A 211 12.32 -7.95 24.70
N GLY A 212 13.01 -7.14 23.90
CA GLY A 212 12.80 -7.07 22.45
C GLY A 212 12.96 -8.44 21.79
N TYR A 213 14.03 -9.17 22.09
CA TYR A 213 14.22 -10.53 21.57
C TYR A 213 13.15 -11.54 22.03
N LYS A 214 12.65 -11.40 23.27
CA LYS A 214 11.59 -12.28 23.82
C LYS A 214 10.21 -11.97 23.23
N PHE A 215 9.87 -10.70 23.05
CA PHE A 215 8.57 -10.26 22.55
C PHE A 215 8.49 -10.29 21.02
N PHE A 216 9.62 -10.19 20.31
CA PHE A 216 9.65 -10.24 18.85
C PHE A 216 8.90 -11.46 18.25
N PRO A 217 9.19 -12.72 18.63
CA PRO A 217 8.48 -13.87 18.06
C PRO A 217 6.98 -13.86 18.41
N LEU A 218 6.59 -13.28 19.55
CA LEU A 218 5.18 -13.15 19.93
C LEU A 218 4.44 -12.15 19.04
N LEU A 219 5.06 -10.99 18.77
CA LEU A 219 4.50 -9.98 17.87
C LEU A 219 4.42 -10.51 16.43
N LEU A 220 5.45 -11.22 15.96
CA LEU A 220 5.42 -11.90 14.67
C LEU A 220 4.31 -12.96 14.59
N LEU A 221 4.17 -13.78 15.63
CA LEU A 221 3.11 -14.79 15.69
C LEU A 221 1.73 -14.16 15.58
N PHE A 222 1.50 -13.07 16.30
CA PHE A 222 0.24 -12.35 16.24
C PHE A 222 -0.08 -11.86 14.82
N THR A 223 0.87 -11.23 14.14
CA THR A 223 0.69 -10.76 12.75
C THR A 223 0.48 -11.91 11.76
N ASN A 224 1.33 -12.94 11.82
CA ASN A 224 1.21 -14.12 10.98
C ASN A 224 -0.10 -14.88 11.22
N LEU A 225 -0.59 -14.89 12.45
CA LEU A 225 -1.87 -15.52 12.80
C LEU A 225 -3.03 -14.80 12.13
N ILE A 226 -3.08 -13.47 12.20
CA ILE A 226 -4.13 -12.69 11.52
C ILE A 226 -4.09 -12.95 10.01
N PHE A 227 -2.90 -12.95 9.42
CA PHE A 227 -2.70 -13.24 8.00
C PHE A 227 -3.18 -14.64 7.62
N CYS A 228 -2.72 -15.67 8.33
CA CYS A 228 -3.09 -17.06 8.05
C CYS A 228 -4.59 -17.29 8.28
N MET A 229 -5.17 -16.68 9.32
CA MET A 229 -6.62 -16.70 9.54
C MET A 229 -7.36 -16.04 8.39
N TYR A 230 -6.89 -14.90 7.88
CA TYR A 230 -7.52 -14.26 6.73
C TYR A 230 -7.49 -15.17 5.50
N VAL A 231 -6.32 -15.72 5.15
CA VAL A 231 -6.19 -16.65 4.01
C VAL A 231 -7.13 -17.85 4.20
N VAL A 232 -7.13 -18.46 5.38
CA VAL A 232 -7.96 -19.64 5.65
C VAL A 232 -9.44 -19.31 5.71
N PHE A 233 -9.89 -18.12 6.14
CA PHE A 233 -11.31 -17.81 6.35
C PHE A 233 -11.94 -16.91 5.28
N LYS A 234 -11.15 -16.25 4.44
CA LYS A 234 -11.66 -15.40 3.35
C LYS A 234 -11.45 -15.99 1.96
N ASN A 235 -10.51 -16.92 1.79
CA ASN A 235 -10.34 -17.63 0.53
C ASN A 235 -11.63 -18.38 0.16
N LYS A 236 -12.02 -18.23 -1.12
CA LYS A 236 -13.30 -18.68 -1.67
C LYS A 236 -13.24 -20.06 -2.36
N GLN A 237 -12.07 -20.70 -2.41
CA GLN A 237 -11.94 -22.07 -2.90
C GLN A 237 -12.97 -22.97 -2.21
N VAL A 238 -13.71 -23.74 -3.02
CA VAL A 238 -14.90 -24.47 -2.58
C VAL A 238 -14.50 -25.48 -1.50
N GLU A 239 -13.41 -26.18 -1.72
CA GLU A 239 -12.84 -27.18 -0.82
C GLU A 239 -12.51 -26.58 0.55
N LEU A 240 -11.87 -25.40 0.56
CA LEU A 240 -11.47 -24.73 1.79
C LEU A 240 -12.66 -24.10 2.53
N LYS A 241 -13.69 -23.68 1.78
CA LYS A 241 -14.95 -23.20 2.34
C LYS A 241 -15.72 -24.36 2.99
N THR A 242 -15.85 -25.49 2.31
CA THR A 242 -16.49 -26.70 2.88
C THR A 242 -15.75 -27.16 4.13
N PHE A 243 -14.42 -27.27 4.06
CA PHE A 243 -13.58 -27.69 5.19
C PHE A 243 -13.77 -26.83 6.44
N ARG A 244 -13.76 -25.49 6.33
CA ARG A 244 -13.92 -24.62 7.50
C ARG A 244 -15.34 -24.59 8.05
N THR A 245 -16.34 -24.86 7.22
CA THR A 245 -17.74 -24.93 7.65
C THR A 245 -18.01 -26.22 8.40
N GLU A 246 -17.46 -27.33 7.93
CA GLU A 246 -17.61 -28.66 8.55
C GLU A 246 -16.71 -28.84 9.78
N ASN A 247 -15.50 -28.26 9.77
CA ASN A 247 -14.54 -28.36 10.87
C ASN A 247 -13.86 -27.00 11.17
N PRO A 248 -14.57 -26.07 11.83
CA PRO A 248 -14.02 -24.75 12.16
C PRO A 248 -12.82 -24.84 13.10
N GLY A 249 -12.80 -25.80 14.03
CA GLY A 249 -11.67 -26.04 14.94
C GLY A 249 -10.41 -26.48 14.19
N GLY A 250 -10.56 -27.40 13.22
CA GLY A 250 -9.48 -27.83 12.32
C GLY A 250 -8.95 -26.67 11.47
N ALA A 251 -9.82 -25.82 10.95
CA ALA A 251 -9.41 -24.63 10.19
C ALA A 251 -8.60 -23.64 11.04
N VAL A 252 -9.02 -23.40 12.29
CA VAL A 252 -8.24 -22.59 13.25
C VAL A 252 -6.88 -23.25 13.54
N GLY A 253 -6.86 -24.57 13.74
CA GLY A 253 -5.63 -25.33 13.98
C GLY A 253 -4.64 -25.27 12.81
N VAL A 254 -5.13 -25.38 11.57
CA VAL A 254 -4.31 -25.23 10.35
C VAL A 254 -3.73 -23.82 10.26
N ALA A 255 -4.55 -22.79 10.47
CA ALA A 255 -4.08 -21.41 10.46
C ALA A 255 -3.02 -21.14 11.55
N LEU A 256 -3.21 -21.66 12.76
CA LEU A 256 -2.23 -21.59 13.84
C LEU A 256 -0.93 -22.33 13.49
N GLY A 257 -1.04 -23.53 12.89
CA GLY A 257 0.11 -24.31 12.46
C GLY A 257 0.97 -23.58 11.43
N PHE A 258 0.34 -23.01 10.40
CA PHE A 258 1.03 -22.18 9.41
C PHE A 258 1.60 -20.90 10.03
N ALA A 259 0.86 -20.24 10.94
CA ALA A 259 1.35 -19.03 11.60
C ALA A 259 2.61 -19.30 12.45
N LEU A 260 2.63 -20.41 13.18
CA LEU A 260 3.80 -20.86 13.95
C LEU A 260 4.97 -21.20 13.01
N PHE A 261 4.70 -21.91 11.92
CA PHE A 261 5.71 -22.27 10.92
C PHE A 261 6.37 -21.03 10.28
N PHE A 262 5.57 -20.09 9.78
CA PHE A 262 6.08 -18.86 9.19
C PHE A 262 6.81 -18.00 10.23
N THR A 263 6.28 -17.92 11.45
CA THR A 263 6.95 -17.20 12.54
C THR A 263 8.31 -17.81 12.85
N ALA A 264 8.42 -19.13 12.94
CA ALA A 264 9.69 -19.81 13.19
C ALA A 264 10.69 -19.57 12.07
N ILE A 265 10.26 -19.61 10.80
CA ILE A 265 11.10 -19.34 9.64
C ILE A 265 11.59 -17.89 9.63
N VAL A 266 10.66 -16.92 9.73
CA VAL A 266 11.00 -15.49 9.72
C VAL A 266 11.91 -15.17 10.89
N TYR A 267 11.60 -15.66 12.09
CA TYR A 267 12.45 -15.49 13.26
C TYR A 267 13.84 -16.10 13.04
N ALA A 268 13.95 -17.35 12.59
CA ALA A 268 15.24 -18.00 12.37
C ALA A 268 16.09 -17.30 11.29
N ALA A 269 15.46 -16.87 10.20
CA ALA A 269 16.12 -16.14 9.11
C ALA A 269 16.63 -14.76 9.55
N THR A 270 15.88 -14.09 10.43
CA THR A 270 16.19 -12.73 10.88
C THR A 270 17.08 -12.70 12.12
N PHE A 271 17.01 -13.70 12.99
CA PHE A 271 17.69 -13.72 14.30
C PHE A 271 19.20 -13.47 14.19
N LYS A 272 19.89 -14.19 13.29
CA LYS A 272 21.34 -14.03 13.10
C LYS A 272 21.70 -12.64 12.58
N ILE A 273 20.85 -12.04 11.75
CA ILE A 273 21.07 -10.70 11.19
C ILE A 273 20.90 -9.66 12.29
N ILE A 274 19.83 -9.77 13.08
CA ILE A 274 19.54 -8.88 14.21
C ILE A 274 20.66 -8.95 15.25
N GLN A 275 21.09 -10.16 15.62
CA GLN A 275 22.13 -10.37 16.62
C GLN A 275 23.44 -9.69 16.20
N ARG A 276 23.94 -10.02 14.99
CA ARG A 276 25.18 -9.42 14.45
C ARG A 276 25.09 -7.90 14.35
N SER A 277 23.95 -7.38 13.91
CA SER A 277 23.75 -5.93 13.76
C SER A 277 23.71 -5.20 15.11
N THR A 278 23.21 -5.86 16.16
CA THR A 278 23.15 -5.29 17.50
C THR A 278 24.53 -5.34 18.19
N GLU A 279 25.28 -6.44 17.99
CA GLU A 279 26.65 -6.61 18.49
C GLU A 279 27.62 -5.61 17.83
N ALA A 280 27.47 -5.33 16.53
CA ALA A 280 28.29 -4.34 15.83
C ALA A 280 28.16 -2.91 16.40
N VAL A 281 26.98 -2.52 16.86
CA VAL A 281 26.76 -1.22 17.53
C VAL A 281 27.51 -1.16 18.86
N GLU A 282 27.55 -2.27 19.59
CA GLU A 282 28.34 -2.37 20.83
C GLU A 282 29.82 -2.14 20.57
N GLU A 283 30.38 -2.80 19.54
CA GLU A 283 31.79 -2.63 19.18
C GLU A 283 32.12 -1.20 18.75
N GLU A 284 31.21 -0.53 18.04
CA GLU A 284 31.40 0.85 17.60
C GLU A 284 31.29 1.85 18.76
N ASP A 285 30.32 1.66 19.66
CA ASP A 285 30.17 2.48 20.86
C ASP A 285 31.37 2.33 21.80
N VAL A 286 31.87 1.10 21.97
CA VAL A 286 33.10 0.80 22.74
C VAL A 286 34.32 1.44 22.09
N LYS A 287 34.47 1.36 20.75
CA LYS A 287 35.57 2.04 20.03
C LYS A 287 35.53 3.55 20.24
N LYS A 288 34.37 4.20 20.06
CA LYS A 288 34.20 5.65 20.28
C LYS A 288 34.52 6.07 21.72
N HIS A 289 34.08 5.29 22.71
CA HIS A 289 34.39 5.55 24.13
C HIS A 289 35.82 5.21 24.51
N SER A 290 36.53 4.33 23.77
CA SER A 290 37.95 4.03 23.98
C SER A 290 38.88 5.04 23.31
N GLU A 291 38.45 5.70 22.23
CA GLU A 291 39.20 6.73 21.52
C GLU A 291 39.02 8.13 22.13
N GLN A 292 37.90 8.40 22.80
CA GLN A 292 37.65 9.65 23.52
C GLN A 292 38.61 9.95 24.70
N PRO A 293 39.00 9.00 25.57
CA PRO A 293 39.97 9.27 26.64
C PRO A 293 41.37 9.55 26.08
N ALA A 294 41.74 8.98 24.92
CA ALA A 294 43.04 9.21 24.31
C ALA A 294 43.20 10.61 23.69
N LYS A 295 42.10 11.26 23.28
CA LYS A 295 42.12 12.65 22.77
C LYS A 295 41.99 13.71 23.87
N ALA A 296 41.49 13.35 25.06
CA ALA A 296 41.40 14.26 26.20
C ALA A 296 42.75 14.49 26.89
N GLU A 297 43.68 13.52 26.84
CA GLU A 297 45.01 13.65 27.48
C GLU A 297 46.09 14.24 26.56
N ALA A 298 45.86 14.37 25.26
CA ALA A 298 46.82 14.93 24.30
C ALA A 298 46.60 16.43 23.95
N GLY A 299 45.68 17.11 24.63
CA GLY A 299 45.22 18.46 24.27
C GLY A 299 45.29 19.53 25.37
N ALA A 300 46.06 19.30 26.43
CA ALA A 300 46.27 20.30 27.48
C ALA A 300 47.40 21.28 27.12
N ASP A 301 47.19 22.10 26.09
CA ASP A 301 47.80 23.44 25.93
C ASP A 301 47.44 24.01 24.55
N VAL A 302 46.22 24.54 24.39
CA VAL A 302 45.95 25.64 23.46
C VAL A 302 44.81 26.49 24.03
N VAL A 303 45.16 27.67 24.54
CA VAL A 303 44.22 28.79 24.70
C VAL A 303 43.91 29.34 23.31
N MET A 304 42.65 29.32 22.87
CA MET A 304 42.17 30.30 21.88
C MET A 304 40.64 30.46 21.90
N GLU A 305 40.24 31.61 22.44
CA GLU A 305 39.26 32.57 21.92
C GLU A 305 37.95 32.05 21.31
N VAL A 306 36.86 32.30 22.05
CA VAL A 306 35.48 32.20 21.55
C VAL A 306 35.25 33.31 20.53
N SER A 307 35.28 32.98 19.24
CA SER A 307 34.72 33.81 18.20
C SER A 307 33.37 33.24 17.78
N LEU A 308 32.31 33.99 18.06
CA LEU A 308 30.96 33.75 17.55
C LEU A 308 30.97 34.00 16.03
N GLY A 309 31.23 32.95 15.25
CA GLY A 309 31.04 32.96 13.81
C GLY A 309 29.58 32.69 13.46
N GLU A 310 28.92 33.66 12.82
CA GLU A 310 27.61 33.50 12.20
C GLU A 310 27.58 32.25 11.31
N ALA A 311 26.67 31.32 11.62
CA ALA A 311 26.32 30.24 10.72
C ALA A 311 25.61 30.83 9.50
N SER A 312 26.36 31.00 8.40
CA SER A 312 25.79 31.32 7.09
C SER A 312 24.78 30.24 6.70
N LYS A 313 23.53 30.66 6.45
CA LYS A 313 22.44 29.84 5.92
C LYS A 313 22.92 29.09 4.66
N PRO A 314 22.60 27.79 4.49
CA PRO A 314 22.72 27.19 3.17
C PRO A 314 21.65 27.81 2.28
N GLU A 315 22.07 28.43 1.18
CA GLU A 315 21.18 28.96 0.17
C GLU A 315 20.32 27.83 -0.42
N ALA A 316 19.03 28.10 -0.55
CA ALA A 316 18.06 27.19 -1.15
C ALA A 316 18.33 27.06 -2.66
N GLU A 317 19.20 26.13 -3.06
CA GLU A 317 19.29 25.71 -4.45
C GLU A 317 18.06 24.89 -4.83
N THR A 318 17.25 25.47 -5.71
CA THR A 318 16.10 24.86 -6.34
C THR A 318 16.59 23.75 -7.27
N HIS A 319 16.69 22.52 -6.77
CA HIS A 319 17.02 21.37 -7.59
C HIS A 319 15.86 21.00 -8.52
N ASN A 320 15.89 21.55 -9.74
CA ASN A 320 15.22 20.95 -10.90
C ASN A 320 15.87 19.59 -11.18
N ALA A 321 15.38 18.53 -10.52
CA ALA A 321 15.86 17.17 -10.71
C ALA A 321 15.42 16.64 -12.09
N SER A 322 16.31 16.79 -13.07
CA SER A 322 16.30 16.04 -14.32
C SER A 322 16.16 14.54 -14.04
N LEU A 323 15.08 13.95 -14.57
CA LEU A 323 14.78 12.51 -14.62
C LEU A 323 15.85 11.75 -15.41
N THR A 324 17.00 11.49 -14.78
CA THR A 324 17.99 10.52 -15.23
C THR A 324 18.01 9.39 -14.20
N GLY A 325 17.51 8.21 -14.59
CA GLY A 325 17.16 7.09 -13.70
C GLY A 325 18.27 6.54 -12.79
N GLY A 326 19.52 6.98 -12.96
CA GLY A 326 20.62 6.66 -12.05
C GLY A 326 20.61 7.44 -10.73
N ARG A 327 20.09 8.68 -10.71
CA ARG A 327 20.12 9.56 -9.51
C ARG A 327 18.87 9.47 -8.63
N PHE A 328 17.78 8.88 -9.13
CA PHE A 328 16.52 8.81 -8.38
C PHE A 328 16.63 7.92 -7.14
N PHE A 329 17.31 6.79 -7.27
CA PHE A 329 17.40 5.79 -6.21
C PHE A 329 18.48 6.05 -5.16
N ASP A 330 19.36 7.03 -5.39
CA ASP A 330 20.48 7.37 -4.50
C ASP A 330 20.18 8.62 -3.65
N GLN A 331 18.90 9.04 -3.62
CA GLN A 331 18.44 10.16 -2.81
C GLN A 331 18.44 9.82 -1.31
N ASP A 332 19.08 10.65 -0.49
CA ASP A 332 18.94 10.61 0.97
C ASP A 332 17.72 11.43 1.38
N LEU A 333 16.56 10.79 1.42
CA LEU A 333 15.29 11.41 1.79
C LEU A 333 15.30 11.98 3.22
N HIS A 334 16.08 11.40 4.13
CA HIS A 334 16.20 11.93 5.49
C HIS A 334 17.01 13.23 5.49
N ALA A 335 18.10 13.30 4.72
CA ALA A 335 18.85 14.55 4.58
C ALA A 335 18.00 15.68 3.96
N GLN A 336 17.16 15.34 2.96
CA GLN A 336 16.21 16.28 2.37
C GLN A 336 15.18 16.76 3.40
N ALA A 337 14.57 15.85 4.15
CA ALA A 337 13.59 16.19 5.18
C ALA A 337 14.16 17.08 6.31
N MET A 338 15.43 16.87 6.67
CA MET A 338 16.12 17.69 7.68
C MET A 338 16.57 19.06 7.14
N ALA A 339 16.66 19.22 5.82
CA ALA A 339 16.98 20.48 5.16
C ALA A 339 15.75 21.35 4.87
N GLU A 340 14.57 20.75 4.70
CA GLU A 340 13.35 21.44 4.25
C GLU A 340 12.54 22.13 5.36
N GLY A 341 12.76 21.85 6.66
CA GLY A 341 11.95 22.50 7.69
C GLY A 341 12.48 22.44 9.13
N ASP A 342 12.45 23.60 9.79
CA ASP A 342 12.75 23.75 11.23
C ASP A 342 11.80 22.90 12.10
N GLU A 343 10.56 22.67 11.66
CA GLU A 343 9.57 21.85 12.38
C GLU A 343 9.98 20.37 12.46
N THR A 344 10.41 19.76 11.35
CA THR A 344 10.85 18.36 11.32
C THR A 344 12.05 18.16 12.24
N ARG A 345 12.96 19.14 12.25
CA ARG A 345 14.13 19.13 13.14
C ARG A 345 13.73 19.27 14.60
N ALA A 346 12.79 20.16 14.92
CA ALA A 346 12.27 20.30 16.28
C ALA A 346 11.59 19.02 16.78
N MET A 347 10.81 18.32 15.94
CA MET A 347 10.22 17.03 16.28
C MET A 347 11.28 15.96 16.55
N HIS A 348 12.36 15.94 15.75
CA HIS A 348 13.47 15.01 15.94
C HIS A 348 14.24 15.28 17.24
N ASP A 349 14.41 16.55 17.60
CA ASP A 349 15.13 16.95 18.81
C ASP A 349 14.32 16.69 20.10
N ASP A 350 12.98 16.76 20.04
CA ASP A 350 12.08 16.46 21.17
C ASP A 350 11.83 14.95 21.38
N ALA A 351 12.16 14.11 20.39
CA ALA A 351 11.92 12.68 20.46
C ALA A 351 12.69 12.00 21.63
N GLU A 352 11.98 11.17 22.40
CA GLU A 352 12.57 10.34 23.47
C GLU A 352 13.58 9.37 22.86
N LYS A 353 14.87 9.51 23.24
CA LYS A 353 15.97 8.67 22.76
C LYS A 353 16.11 7.43 23.63
N PHE A 354 16.17 6.27 22.99
CA PHE A 354 16.40 4.99 23.65
C PHE A 354 17.86 4.53 23.46
N PRO A 355 18.33 3.53 24.23
CA PRO A 355 19.67 2.99 24.03
C PRO A 355 19.89 2.55 22.57
N ALA A 356 21.05 2.87 21.99
CA ALA A 356 21.33 2.65 20.56
C ALA A 356 21.08 1.20 20.10
N LYS A 357 21.42 0.21 20.93
CA LYS A 357 21.11 -1.21 20.67
C LYS A 357 19.62 -1.49 20.54
N THR A 358 18.81 -0.86 21.39
CA THR A 358 17.35 -1.00 21.37
C THR A 358 16.78 -0.36 20.11
N GLU A 359 17.21 0.86 19.77
CA GLU A 359 16.77 1.52 18.54
C GLU A 359 17.19 0.72 17.30
N LYS A 360 18.40 0.15 17.28
CA LYS A 360 18.86 -0.70 16.18
C LYS A 360 18.01 -1.97 16.04
N LEU A 361 17.66 -2.61 17.14
CA LEU A 361 16.73 -3.75 17.12
C LEU A 361 15.38 -3.35 16.51
N PHE A 362 14.79 -2.24 16.95
CA PHE A 362 13.51 -1.76 16.44
C PHE A 362 13.57 -1.26 14.99
N SER A 363 14.73 -0.76 14.53
CA SER A 363 14.96 -0.39 13.14
C SER A 363 14.84 -1.59 12.19
N PHE A 364 15.15 -2.80 12.67
CA PHE A 364 14.93 -4.03 11.93
C PHE A 364 13.48 -4.51 12.03
N LEU A 365 12.90 -4.46 13.24
CA LEU A 365 11.52 -4.88 13.48
C LEU A 365 10.53 -4.10 12.61
N GLN A 366 10.73 -2.79 12.43
CA GLN A 366 9.90 -1.98 11.55
C GLN A 366 9.98 -2.42 10.09
N VAL A 367 11.13 -2.91 9.61
CA VAL A 367 11.28 -3.39 8.22
C VAL A 367 10.45 -4.65 8.01
N VAL A 368 10.47 -5.56 8.99
CA VAL A 368 9.61 -6.75 8.96
C VAL A 368 8.13 -6.35 9.01
N SER A 369 7.78 -5.38 9.86
CA SER A 369 6.41 -4.85 9.93
C SER A 369 5.96 -4.20 8.61
N ALA A 370 6.83 -3.43 7.95
CA ALA A 370 6.58 -2.81 6.65
C ALA A 370 6.34 -3.86 5.55
N ALA A 371 7.09 -4.96 5.58
CA ALA A 371 6.88 -6.07 4.66
C ALA A 371 5.51 -6.75 4.87
N PHE A 372 5.04 -6.88 6.12
CA PHE A 372 3.70 -7.39 6.41
C PHE A 372 2.59 -6.43 6.02
N ASP A 373 2.79 -5.13 6.22
CA ASP A 373 1.85 -4.10 5.75
C ASP A 373 1.70 -4.15 4.22
N SER A 374 2.80 -4.23 3.49
CA SER A 374 2.81 -4.39 2.03
C SER A 374 2.17 -5.72 1.56
N LEU A 375 2.37 -6.81 2.31
CA LEU A 375 1.66 -8.08 2.05
C LEU A 375 0.14 -7.95 2.24
N ALA A 376 -0.30 -7.18 3.23
CA ALA A 376 -1.71 -6.93 3.49
C ALA A 376 -2.32 -5.92 2.50
N HIS A 377 -1.50 -5.05 1.92
CA HIS A 377 -1.88 -4.08 0.91
C HIS A 377 -2.11 -4.72 -0.47
N GLY A 378 -1.21 -5.58 -0.95
CA GLY A 378 -1.29 -6.20 -2.28
C GLY A 378 -2.66 -6.71 -2.78
N PRO A 379 -3.52 -7.32 -1.93
CA PRO A 379 -4.87 -7.75 -2.31
C PRO A 379 -5.78 -6.64 -2.83
N THR A 380 -5.56 -5.38 -2.42
CA THR A 380 -6.36 -4.23 -2.86
C THR A 380 -6.10 -3.89 -4.33
N MET A 381 -4.96 -4.28 -4.89
CA MET A 381 -4.59 -4.07 -6.29
C MET A 381 -5.35 -5.01 -7.24
N TRP A 382 -5.60 -6.26 -6.84
CA TRP A 382 -6.21 -7.30 -7.68
C TRP A 382 -7.56 -6.90 -8.32
N PRO A 383 -8.54 -6.30 -7.61
CA PRO A 383 -9.81 -5.90 -8.23
C PRO A 383 -9.65 -5.00 -9.45
N THR A 384 -8.61 -4.18 -9.49
CA THR A 384 -8.40 -3.22 -10.59
C THR A 384 -7.85 -3.85 -11.87
N LEU A 385 -7.20 -5.02 -11.77
CA LEU A 385 -6.71 -5.80 -12.92
C LEU A 385 -7.77 -6.68 -13.56
N TRP A 386 -8.77 -7.13 -12.79
CA TRP A 386 -9.58 -8.28 -13.22
C TRP A 386 -11.10 -8.13 -13.06
N ASP A 387 -11.62 -7.10 -12.35
CA ASP A 387 -13.04 -7.08 -11.92
C ASP A 387 -13.94 -5.88 -12.26
N PRO A 388 -13.51 -4.85 -13.00
CA PRO A 388 -14.44 -4.05 -13.81
C PRO A 388 -15.27 -4.83 -14.86
N TRP A 389 -15.18 -6.16 -14.93
CA TRP A 389 -15.79 -6.94 -16.01
C TRP A 389 -17.05 -7.64 -15.48
N PRO A 390 -18.24 -7.30 -15.98
CA PRO A 390 -19.47 -7.95 -15.54
C PRO A 390 -19.42 -9.47 -15.76
N PRO A 391 -20.17 -10.27 -14.98
CA PRO A 391 -20.20 -11.71 -15.06
C PRO A 391 -20.79 -12.21 -16.39
N SER A 392 -21.41 -11.32 -17.18
CA SER A 392 -21.74 -11.59 -18.59
C SER A 392 -20.52 -12.00 -19.43
N TRP A 393 -19.30 -11.60 -19.05
CA TRP A 393 -18.06 -12.14 -19.62
C TRP A 393 -17.66 -13.51 -19.08
N ALA A 394 -18.01 -13.85 -17.83
CA ALA A 394 -17.82 -15.21 -17.31
C ALA A 394 -18.75 -16.21 -18.02
N SER A 395 -19.91 -15.78 -18.51
CA SER A 395 -20.73 -16.58 -19.45
C SER A 395 -20.12 -16.71 -20.85
N ILE A 396 -19.26 -15.79 -21.28
CA ILE A 396 -18.46 -15.93 -22.52
C ILE A 396 -17.32 -16.96 -22.32
N ARG A 397 -16.84 -17.15 -21.08
CA ARG A 397 -15.84 -18.18 -20.70
C ARG A 397 -16.40 -19.58 -20.49
N GLN A 398 -17.70 -19.81 -20.62
CA GLN A 398 -18.23 -21.16 -20.61
C GLN A 398 -18.18 -21.67 -22.05
N PRO A 399 -17.13 -22.40 -22.51
CA PRO A 399 -17.36 -23.26 -23.65
C PRO A 399 -18.46 -24.22 -23.19
N ARG A 400 -19.58 -24.27 -23.91
CA ARG A 400 -20.56 -25.34 -23.75
C ARG A 400 -19.91 -26.65 -24.19
N TRP A 401 -18.98 -27.18 -23.41
CA TRP A 401 -18.69 -28.61 -23.40
C TRP A 401 -19.78 -29.25 -22.55
N THR A 402 -20.97 -29.34 -23.11
CA THR A 402 -21.89 -30.43 -22.76
C THR A 402 -21.32 -31.68 -23.44
N PRO A 403 -20.83 -32.69 -22.70
CA PRO A 403 -20.64 -34.00 -23.30
C PRO A 403 -22.02 -34.46 -23.80
N ARG A 404 -22.10 -34.88 -25.06
CA ARG A 404 -23.26 -35.62 -25.56
C ARG A 404 -23.39 -36.94 -24.84
#